data_AF-A0A2S8ESW9-F1
#
_entry.id   AF-A0A2S8ESW9-F1
#
_cell.length_a   1.000
_cell.length_b   1.000
_cell.length_c   1.000
_cell.angle_alpha   90.00
_cell.angle_beta   90.00
_cell.angle_gamma   90.00
#
_symmetry.space_group_name_H-M   'P 1'
#
loop_
_entity.id
_entity.type
_entity.pdbx_description
1 polymer ?
#
loop_
_entity_poly.entity_id
_entity_poly.type
_entity_poly.pdbx_seq_one_letter_code
_entity_poly.pdbx_strand_id
1 'polypeptide(L)'
;MLGIALLSGIAAQAQTDGASQAVLDGLMQVDPPEGWRIVIDREERLNMRTSGYEAVLDIYTGAAGREAAAVDAVFEAAPQESDGSFLGQPARVYRGAAAFTAVMEGTRQVRGQDTVYVLDDCLPGPSPIVAHFSAAPGWLEENGLDAVLAGMDLALPETAVPCPEPIRAGAQWELGGMAAFTVPEGMEITRSRSSATLRPDGGGRPSLTISSDPAAFETAFRPLDRFGNGFDGVPELRETATLGHDALLFAGRGGYEDTRWTRHVAVLDRCLEDAQPVMVDMRADDDWIATRGGFDALLDNVWLYLPDDAAPCPPETHAGLSAAVGAEPADGAPEAEPADDAPAAEPADDAPAAKPADDAPATEPAAPNPPAPEAAAPDAAPSDPATPAPDAPGTRPDVPATPPAPRAPEADAAKPPAAAQPGPDSQDADLQRSYWEAIRSSNDPSDYAAYLSRWPNGLYADLARNNLQRLGAAAPPAAPGALDPHGPDGRAIIARARETVARVIGQPVEFDIEVLRAGGGWAYLQATPRQPDGHAIEWMNTPFAQDWQADMMSDVVMVLLREAGDVWQVQDYVIGPTDVYWFGWMERHALPQTLFMAP
;
A
#
# COMPACT_ATOMS: atom_id res chain seq x y z
N MET A 1 28.10 -10.57 62.63
CA MET A 1 28.23 -11.93 62.05
C MET A 1 26.82 -12.49 62.02
N LEU A 2 26.16 -12.80 60.91
CA LEU A 2 26.49 -12.99 59.49
C LEU A 2 25.31 -12.39 58.67
N GLY A 3 25.56 -11.87 57.48
CA GLY A 3 24.54 -11.44 56.53
C GLY A 3 24.30 -12.46 55.41
N ILE A 4 23.13 -12.39 54.76
CA ILE A 4 22.78 -13.06 53.49
C ILE A 4 21.76 -12.12 52.80
N ALA A 5 22.19 -11.23 51.90
CA ALA A 5 22.32 -11.40 50.44
C ALA A 5 20.97 -11.51 49.69
N LEU A 6 20.56 -10.40 49.09
CA LEU A 6 19.57 -10.27 48.01
C LEU A 6 20.10 -10.96 46.75
N LEU A 7 19.27 -11.73 46.06
CA LEU A 7 19.46 -12.05 44.65
C LEU A 7 18.12 -11.92 43.91
N SER A 8 18.06 -10.86 43.12
CA SER A 8 17.08 -10.62 42.07
C SER A 8 17.25 -11.66 40.97
N GLY A 9 16.19 -12.40 40.66
CA GLY A 9 16.10 -13.26 39.48
C GLY A 9 15.16 -12.63 38.46
N ILE A 10 15.65 -11.63 37.73
CA ILE A 10 15.05 -11.24 36.44
C ILE A 10 15.36 -12.41 35.51
N ALA A 11 14.34 -13.18 35.13
CA ALA A 11 14.45 -14.08 34.01
C ALA A 11 14.56 -13.20 32.76
N ALA A 12 15.80 -12.94 32.34
CA ALA A 12 16.10 -12.48 31.00
C ALA A 12 15.44 -13.48 30.04
N GLN A 13 14.47 -13.01 29.24
CA GLN A 13 14.08 -13.75 28.06
C GLN A 13 15.34 -13.81 27.20
N ALA A 14 15.82 -15.03 26.98
CA ALA A 14 16.93 -15.29 26.08
C ALA A 14 16.53 -14.75 24.71
N GLN A 15 17.25 -13.70 24.30
CA GLN A 15 17.37 -13.26 22.94
C GLN A 15 17.79 -14.50 22.13
N THR A 16 16.93 -14.95 21.23
CA THR A 16 17.32 -15.99 20.27
C THR A 16 18.37 -15.39 19.38
N ASP A 17 19.61 -15.87 19.53
CA ASP A 17 20.72 -15.63 18.62
C ASP A 17 20.28 -15.88 17.16
N GLY A 18 20.76 -15.02 16.26
CA GLY A 18 20.37 -14.90 14.85
C GLY A 18 20.22 -16.22 14.11
N ALA A 19 18.98 -16.67 13.97
CA ALA A 19 18.59 -17.60 12.92
C ALA A 19 17.89 -16.77 11.85
N SER A 20 18.38 -16.87 10.61
CA SER A 20 17.72 -16.31 9.43
C SER A 20 16.25 -16.74 9.39
N GLN A 21 15.35 -15.78 9.21
CA GLN A 21 13.90 -15.96 9.25
C GLN A 21 13.31 -15.77 7.85
N ALA A 22 12.46 -16.71 7.44
CA ALA A 22 11.64 -16.55 6.25
C ALA A 22 10.48 -15.59 6.58
N VAL A 23 10.34 -14.51 5.81
CA VAL A 23 9.30 -13.48 5.97
C VAL A 23 8.57 -13.25 4.63
N LEU A 24 7.43 -12.55 4.66
CA LEU A 24 6.61 -12.26 3.46
C LEU A 24 6.28 -13.56 2.68
N ASP A 25 5.75 -14.56 3.40
CA ASP A 25 5.47 -15.91 2.90
C ASP A 25 6.66 -16.60 2.19
N GLY A 26 7.87 -16.35 2.69
CA GLY A 26 9.09 -16.96 2.19
C GLY A 26 9.72 -16.26 0.99
N LEU A 27 9.18 -15.11 0.56
CA LEU A 27 9.79 -14.26 -0.47
C LEU A 27 11.19 -13.77 -0.07
N MET A 28 11.43 -13.59 1.22
CA MET A 28 12.68 -13.04 1.75
C MET A 28 13.21 -13.84 2.93
N GLN A 29 14.53 -13.95 3.01
CA GLN A 29 15.25 -14.39 4.20
C GLN A 29 15.88 -13.18 4.88
N VAL A 30 15.69 -13.07 6.20
CA VAL A 30 16.16 -11.93 6.98
C VAL A 30 16.92 -12.41 8.22
N ASP A 31 18.15 -11.98 8.36
CA ASP A 31 18.94 -12.02 9.59
C ASP A 31 19.12 -10.58 10.12
N PRO A 32 18.29 -10.13 11.08
CA PRO A 32 18.35 -8.76 11.57
C PRO A 32 19.71 -8.43 12.18
N PRO A 33 20.36 -7.32 11.78
CA PRO A 33 21.63 -6.92 12.36
C PRO A 33 21.47 -6.55 13.84
N GLU A 34 22.59 -6.46 14.56
CA GLU A 34 22.58 -6.09 15.98
C GLU A 34 21.85 -4.75 16.20
N GLY A 35 20.97 -4.71 17.21
CA GLY A 35 20.17 -3.54 17.55
C GLY A 35 18.88 -3.36 16.73
N TRP A 36 18.68 -4.17 15.69
CA TRP A 36 17.44 -4.23 14.91
C TRP A 36 16.52 -5.36 15.38
N ARG A 37 15.22 -5.17 15.18
CA ARG A 37 14.22 -6.21 15.42
C ARG A 37 13.12 -6.12 14.39
N ILE A 38 12.59 -7.29 14.01
CA ILE A 38 11.33 -7.40 13.29
C ILE A 38 10.19 -7.13 14.27
N VAL A 39 9.25 -6.28 13.88
CA VAL A 39 8.11 -5.86 14.71
C VAL A 39 6.78 -6.21 14.06
N ILE A 40 6.75 -6.23 12.73
CA ILE A 40 5.62 -6.74 11.95
C ILE A 40 6.19 -7.73 10.94
N ASP A 41 5.59 -8.91 10.91
CA ASP A 41 5.75 -9.90 9.84
C ASP A 41 4.35 -10.42 9.52
N ARG A 42 3.80 -9.94 8.40
CA ARG A 42 2.53 -10.35 7.83
C ARG A 42 2.77 -10.70 6.36
N GLU A 43 1.79 -11.36 5.76
CA GLU A 43 1.81 -11.81 4.36
C GLU A 43 2.27 -10.71 3.38
N GLU A 44 1.80 -9.46 3.58
CA GLU A 44 2.07 -8.33 2.68
C GLU A 44 2.96 -7.23 3.27
N ARG A 45 3.46 -7.41 4.51
CA ARG A 45 4.25 -6.36 5.18
C ARG A 45 5.28 -6.92 6.15
N LEU A 46 6.51 -6.48 5.97
CA LEU A 46 7.59 -6.57 6.93
C LEU A 46 7.86 -5.17 7.51
N ASN A 47 8.02 -5.07 8.84
CA ASN A 47 8.56 -3.88 9.50
C ASN A 47 9.72 -4.28 10.40
N MET A 48 10.86 -3.64 10.18
CA MET A 48 12.05 -3.75 11.01
C MET A 48 12.45 -2.37 11.51
N ARG A 49 12.96 -2.29 12.73
CA ARG A 49 13.41 -1.02 13.30
C ARG A 49 14.47 -1.19 14.37
N THR A 50 15.24 -0.12 14.59
CA THR A 50 16.14 -0.05 15.75
C THR A 50 15.33 0.06 17.04
N SER A 51 15.90 -0.42 18.15
CA SER A 51 15.25 -0.33 19.47
C SER A 51 14.93 1.12 19.90
N GLY A 52 15.79 2.07 19.51
CA GLY A 52 15.61 3.51 19.76
C GLY A 52 14.68 4.23 18.79
N TYR A 53 14.17 3.55 17.75
CA TYR A 53 13.37 4.16 16.68
C TYR A 53 14.11 5.24 15.88
N GLU A 54 15.43 5.07 15.77
CA GLU A 54 16.33 5.97 15.01
C GLU A 54 16.32 5.65 13.52
N ALA A 55 16.01 4.39 13.17
CA ALA A 55 15.83 3.94 11.79
C ALA A 55 14.77 2.83 11.71
N VAL A 56 14.07 2.79 10.57
CA VAL A 56 12.97 1.89 10.24
C VAL A 56 13.13 1.43 8.79
N LEU A 57 12.87 0.15 8.53
CA LEU A 57 12.75 -0.44 7.20
C LEU A 57 11.40 -1.15 7.12
N ASP A 58 10.54 -0.69 6.24
CA ASP A 58 9.33 -1.39 5.84
C ASP A 58 9.52 -2.02 4.46
N ILE A 59 8.94 -3.20 4.25
CA ILE A 59 8.84 -3.84 2.94
C ILE A 59 7.39 -4.24 2.73
N TYR A 60 6.83 -3.81 1.62
CA TYR A 60 5.44 -3.97 1.26
C TYR A 60 5.30 -4.79 -0.03
N THR A 61 4.34 -5.69 -0.04
CA THR A 61 3.90 -6.46 -1.20
C THR A 61 2.38 -6.47 -1.24
N GLY A 62 1.79 -7.15 -2.22
CA GLY A 62 0.34 -7.26 -2.41
C GLY A 62 -0.37 -5.90 -2.43
N ALA A 63 -1.49 -5.80 -1.70
CA ALA A 63 -2.26 -4.56 -1.59
C ALA A 63 -1.48 -3.44 -0.90
N ALA A 64 -0.70 -3.76 0.14
CA ALA A 64 0.11 -2.77 0.83
C ALA A 64 1.23 -2.21 -0.08
N GLY A 65 1.80 -3.05 -0.94
CA GLY A 65 2.80 -2.65 -1.93
C GLY A 65 2.23 -1.69 -2.96
N ARG A 66 0.98 -1.91 -3.38
CA ARG A 66 0.27 -0.99 -4.27
C ARG A 66 0.20 0.40 -3.64
N GLU A 67 -0.39 0.52 -2.45
CA GLU A 67 -0.47 1.80 -1.74
C GLU A 67 0.91 2.44 -1.53
N ALA A 68 1.92 1.66 -1.11
CA ALA A 68 3.27 2.15 -0.88
C ALA A 68 3.99 2.64 -2.15
N ALA A 69 3.57 2.21 -3.34
CA ALA A 69 4.12 2.70 -4.62
C ALA A 69 3.69 4.16 -4.92
N ALA A 70 2.72 4.70 -4.20
CA ALA A 70 2.33 6.12 -4.23
C ALA A 70 3.34 6.99 -3.47
N VAL A 71 4.55 7.16 -4.04
CA VAL A 71 5.68 7.78 -3.34
C VAL A 71 5.50 9.26 -2.98
N ASP A 72 4.62 9.99 -3.67
CA ASP A 72 4.50 11.45 -3.50
C ASP A 72 4.07 11.86 -2.09
N ALA A 73 3.20 11.07 -1.45
CA ALA A 73 2.71 11.35 -0.09
C ALA A 73 3.76 11.06 0.99
N VAL A 74 4.87 10.40 0.65
CA VAL A 74 5.94 10.03 1.58
C VAL A 74 6.84 11.23 1.87
N PHE A 75 7.04 12.13 0.92
CA PHE A 75 8.05 13.18 0.97
C PHE A 75 7.45 14.57 1.18
N GLU A 76 8.15 15.42 1.94
CA GLU A 76 7.73 16.82 2.18
C GLU A 76 7.76 17.68 0.90
N ALA A 77 8.63 17.32 -0.03
CA ALA A 77 8.78 17.96 -1.34
C ALA A 77 9.06 16.89 -2.40
N ALA A 78 9.05 17.28 -3.67
CA ALA A 78 9.39 16.39 -4.77
C ALA A 78 10.71 15.64 -4.49
N PRO A 79 10.69 14.29 -4.40
CA PRO A 79 11.87 13.53 -4.06
C PRO A 79 12.91 13.57 -5.18
N GLN A 80 14.17 13.30 -4.83
CA GLN A 80 15.19 12.99 -5.81
C GLN A 80 14.98 11.57 -6.35
N GLU A 81 14.76 11.46 -7.65
CA GLU A 81 14.62 10.19 -8.35
C GLU A 81 15.94 9.72 -8.97
N SER A 82 16.21 8.41 -8.92
CA SER A 82 17.39 7.78 -9.51
C SER A 82 17.20 6.30 -9.81
N ASP A 83 18.03 5.76 -10.71
CA ASP A 83 18.22 4.33 -10.89
C ASP A 83 19.04 3.71 -9.77
N GLY A 84 18.64 2.53 -9.32
CA GLY A 84 19.37 1.78 -8.31
C GLY A 84 18.96 0.33 -8.24
N SER A 85 19.25 -0.28 -7.10
CA SER A 85 18.84 -1.64 -6.80
C SER A 85 18.52 -1.81 -5.32
N PHE A 86 17.67 -2.77 -5.04
CA PHE A 86 17.36 -3.23 -3.69
C PHE A 86 17.60 -4.74 -3.62
N LEU A 87 18.53 -5.16 -2.77
CA LEU A 87 18.95 -6.58 -2.63
C LEU A 87 19.30 -7.24 -3.98
N GLY A 88 20.00 -6.49 -4.84
CA GLY A 88 20.42 -6.94 -6.17
C GLY A 88 19.34 -6.87 -7.27
N GLN A 89 18.09 -6.57 -6.91
CA GLN A 89 17.00 -6.38 -7.88
C GLN A 89 16.98 -4.94 -8.41
N PRO A 90 16.85 -4.71 -9.72
CA PRO A 90 16.68 -3.37 -10.27
C PRO A 90 15.48 -2.65 -9.65
N ALA A 91 15.66 -1.38 -9.30
CA ALA A 91 14.64 -0.60 -8.66
C ALA A 91 14.73 0.88 -9.02
N ARG A 92 13.59 1.55 -8.97
CA ARG A 92 13.48 2.99 -8.91
C ARG A 92 13.63 3.48 -7.49
N VAL A 93 14.46 4.51 -7.30
CA VAL A 93 14.83 4.99 -5.96
C VAL A 93 14.47 6.46 -5.79
N TYR A 94 13.68 6.73 -4.75
CA TYR A 94 13.23 8.05 -4.33
C TYR A 94 13.87 8.43 -3.01
N ARG A 95 14.46 9.61 -2.91
CA ARG A 95 15.09 10.11 -1.68
C ARG A 95 14.64 11.52 -1.33
N GLY A 96 14.39 11.77 -0.05
CA GLY A 96 14.02 13.09 0.43
C GLY A 96 13.66 13.12 1.91
N ALA A 97 13.37 14.31 2.41
CA ALA A 97 12.86 14.49 3.77
C ALA A 97 11.42 13.94 3.87
N ALA A 98 11.14 13.19 4.93
CA ALA A 98 9.82 12.61 5.15
C ALA A 98 8.75 13.68 5.38
N ALA A 99 7.57 13.53 4.79
CA ALA A 99 6.43 14.40 5.05
C ALA A 99 5.97 14.29 6.51
N PHE A 100 5.79 13.05 6.99
CA PHE A 100 5.19 12.75 8.30
C PHE A 100 6.02 11.82 9.17
N THR A 101 6.99 11.08 8.60
CA THR A 101 7.79 10.11 9.36
C THR A 101 8.69 10.81 10.36
N ALA A 102 8.52 10.45 11.62
CA ALA A 102 9.20 11.07 12.73
C ALA A 102 9.98 10.00 13.52
N VAL A 103 11.30 10.05 13.39
CA VAL A 103 12.29 9.12 13.98
C VAL A 103 12.97 9.78 15.17
N MET A 104 13.72 9.00 15.94
CA MET A 104 14.40 9.52 17.13
C MET A 104 15.87 9.84 16.84
N GLU A 105 16.35 10.92 17.43
CA GLU A 105 17.77 11.22 17.59
C GLU A 105 18.04 11.40 19.08
N GLY A 106 18.52 10.33 19.71
CA GLY A 106 18.55 10.20 21.17
C GLY A 106 17.13 10.23 21.77
N THR A 107 16.76 11.33 22.40
CA THR A 107 15.41 11.52 23.01
C THR A 107 14.54 12.50 22.25
N ARG A 108 15.06 13.09 21.18
CA ARG A 108 14.35 14.09 20.38
C ARG A 108 13.73 13.41 19.18
N GLN A 109 12.47 13.69 18.93
CA GLN A 109 11.84 13.32 17.67
C GLN A 109 12.27 14.30 16.58
N VAL A 110 12.75 13.79 15.46
CA VAL A 110 13.20 14.55 14.30
C VAL A 110 12.51 14.01 13.05
N ARG A 111 12.44 14.83 12.01
CA ARG A 111 11.96 14.39 10.70
C ARG A 111 12.97 13.43 10.08
N GLY A 112 12.48 12.29 9.59
CA GLY A 112 13.31 11.28 8.94
C GLY A 112 13.79 11.71 7.55
N GLN A 113 14.90 11.11 7.12
CA GLN A 113 15.29 11.04 5.72
C GLN A 113 14.81 9.70 5.17
N ASP A 114 13.98 9.76 4.14
CA ASP A 114 13.33 8.59 3.57
C ASP A 114 14.02 8.20 2.27
N THR A 115 14.14 6.90 2.05
CA THR A 115 14.53 6.28 0.78
C THR A 115 13.52 5.20 0.44
N VAL A 116 12.81 5.37 -0.67
CA VAL A 116 11.82 4.40 -1.17
C VAL A 116 12.36 3.73 -2.42
N TYR A 117 12.36 2.40 -2.43
CA TYR A 117 12.70 1.54 -3.55
C TYR A 117 11.42 0.93 -4.08
N VAL A 118 11.12 1.16 -5.35
CA VAL A 118 10.06 0.45 -6.08
C VAL A 118 10.74 -0.48 -7.07
N LEU A 119 10.62 -1.79 -6.89
CA LEU A 119 11.29 -2.76 -7.76
C LEU A 119 10.71 -2.74 -9.18
N ASP A 120 11.56 -3.01 -10.15
CA ASP A 120 11.17 -3.05 -11.57
C ASP A 120 10.36 -4.31 -11.92
N ASP A 121 10.43 -5.35 -11.10
CA ASP A 121 9.68 -6.59 -11.25
C ASP A 121 8.62 -6.73 -10.15
N CYS A 122 7.44 -7.20 -10.55
CA CYS A 122 6.25 -7.39 -9.74
C CYS A 122 6.01 -8.88 -9.50
N LEU A 123 5.44 -9.22 -8.34
CA LEU A 123 4.93 -10.56 -8.06
C LEU A 123 3.67 -10.86 -8.91
N PRO A 124 3.25 -12.14 -9.03
CA PRO A 124 1.98 -12.49 -9.69
C PRO A 124 0.80 -11.67 -9.16
N GLY A 125 -0.19 -11.40 -10.01
CA GLY A 125 -1.29 -10.48 -9.66
C GLY A 125 -0.84 -9.00 -9.67
N PRO A 126 0.06 -8.65 -10.61
CA PRO A 126 1.04 -7.55 -10.59
C PRO A 126 1.14 -6.78 -9.27
N SER A 127 1.74 -7.43 -8.28
CA SER A 127 1.98 -6.85 -6.97
C SER A 127 3.37 -6.18 -6.95
N PRO A 128 3.46 -4.85 -6.84
CA PRO A 128 4.75 -4.19 -6.70
C PRO A 128 5.37 -4.54 -5.35
N ILE A 129 6.71 -4.61 -5.34
CA ILE A 129 7.50 -4.79 -4.13
C ILE A 129 8.11 -3.42 -3.83
N VAL A 130 7.75 -2.87 -2.67
CA VAL A 130 8.21 -1.54 -2.26
C VAL A 130 8.97 -1.66 -0.95
N ALA A 131 10.23 -1.22 -0.92
CA ALA A 131 11.00 -1.11 0.32
C ALA A 131 11.14 0.35 0.70
N HIS A 132 10.69 0.71 1.91
CA HIS A 132 10.73 2.06 2.44
C HIS A 132 11.65 2.09 3.65
N PHE A 133 12.75 2.81 3.53
CA PHE A 133 13.68 3.05 4.61
C PHE A 133 13.53 4.48 5.12
N SER A 134 13.48 4.66 6.44
CA SER A 134 13.46 5.97 7.09
C SER A 134 14.48 5.99 8.22
N ALA A 135 15.29 7.05 8.32
CA ALA A 135 16.27 7.18 9.39
C ALA A 135 16.53 8.63 9.81
N ALA A 136 16.99 8.81 11.05
CA ALA A 136 17.43 10.11 11.54
C ALA A 136 18.69 10.55 10.78
N PRO A 137 18.84 11.86 10.46
CA PRO A 137 20.03 12.33 9.74
C PRO A 137 21.35 11.93 10.41
N GLY A 138 21.49 12.09 11.73
CA GLY A 138 22.69 11.66 12.45
C GLY A 138 22.93 10.15 12.39
N TRP A 139 21.86 9.34 12.37
CA TRP A 139 22.00 7.89 12.22
C TRP A 139 22.58 7.53 10.85
N LEU A 140 22.15 8.21 9.77
CA LEU A 140 22.66 8.04 8.40
C LEU A 140 24.10 8.50 8.20
N GLU A 141 24.57 9.48 8.99
CA GLU A 141 25.97 9.91 8.94
C GLU A 141 26.90 8.84 9.55
N GLU A 142 26.43 8.15 10.58
CA GLU A 142 27.19 7.13 11.31
C GLU A 142 27.01 5.72 10.71
N ASN A 143 25.87 5.45 10.07
CA ASN A 143 25.46 4.14 9.58
C ASN A 143 24.93 4.23 8.14
N GLY A 144 25.03 3.13 7.39
CA GLY A 144 24.47 3.03 6.04
C GLY A 144 23.38 1.97 5.94
N LEU A 145 22.49 2.13 4.95
CA LEU A 145 21.47 1.12 4.64
C LEU A 145 22.10 -0.22 4.22
N ASP A 146 23.24 -0.21 3.55
CA ASP A 146 23.93 -1.42 3.07
C ASP A 146 24.23 -2.42 4.20
N ALA A 147 24.57 -1.92 5.40
CA ALA A 147 24.84 -2.78 6.55
C ALA A 147 23.56 -3.46 7.07
N VAL A 148 22.41 -2.82 6.92
CA VAL A 148 21.09 -3.40 7.26
C VAL A 148 20.72 -4.47 6.24
N LEU A 149 20.94 -4.18 4.95
CA LEU A 149 20.60 -5.07 3.85
C LEU A 149 21.52 -6.30 3.74
N ALA A 150 22.73 -6.26 4.30
CA ALA A 150 23.72 -7.33 4.18
C ALA A 150 23.28 -8.69 4.76
N GLY A 151 22.34 -8.69 5.72
CA GLY A 151 21.76 -9.91 6.30
C GLY A 151 20.47 -10.36 5.63
N MET A 152 20.13 -9.80 4.47
CA MET A 152 18.84 -10.02 3.81
C MET A 152 19.04 -10.55 2.40
N ASP A 153 18.19 -11.51 2.02
CA ASP A 153 18.17 -12.08 0.67
C ASP A 153 16.73 -12.06 0.14
N LEU A 154 16.53 -11.38 -0.99
CA LEU A 154 15.26 -11.37 -1.73
C LEU A 154 15.33 -12.37 -2.89
N ALA A 155 14.43 -13.36 -2.88
CA ALA A 155 14.33 -14.36 -3.93
C ALA A 155 13.02 -14.18 -4.70
N LEU A 156 13.06 -13.40 -5.79
CA LEU A 156 11.88 -13.27 -6.66
C LEU A 156 11.50 -14.63 -7.26
N PRO A 157 10.21 -14.99 -7.27
CA PRO A 157 9.76 -16.22 -7.91
C PRO A 157 9.94 -16.14 -9.43
N GLU A 158 10.07 -17.29 -10.11
CA GLU A 158 10.16 -17.34 -11.59
C GLU A 158 8.92 -16.75 -12.29
N THR A 159 7.81 -16.60 -11.56
CA THR A 159 6.57 -16.00 -12.01
C THR A 159 6.55 -14.47 -11.88
N ALA A 160 7.62 -13.85 -11.37
CA ALA A 160 7.75 -12.41 -11.34
C ALA A 160 7.84 -11.87 -12.77
N VAL A 161 7.20 -10.72 -13.01
CA VAL A 161 7.11 -10.10 -14.33
C VAL A 161 7.46 -8.62 -14.23
N PRO A 162 7.96 -7.99 -15.31
CA PRO A 162 8.21 -6.55 -15.29
C PRO A 162 6.95 -5.79 -14.86
N CYS A 163 7.08 -4.92 -13.87
CA CYS A 163 5.99 -4.04 -13.45
C CYS A 163 5.60 -3.11 -14.61
N PRO A 164 4.32 -2.99 -14.97
CA PRO A 164 3.86 -1.97 -15.90
C PRO A 164 4.30 -0.55 -15.50
N GLU A 165 4.56 0.30 -16.49
CA GLU A 165 5.07 1.68 -16.32
C GLU A 165 4.22 2.55 -15.37
N PRO A 166 2.86 2.50 -15.38
CA PRO A 166 2.03 3.30 -14.46
C PRO A 166 2.17 2.93 -12.98
N ILE A 167 2.85 1.83 -12.65
CA ILE A 167 3.05 1.34 -11.27
C ILE A 167 4.37 1.86 -10.70
N ARG A 168 5.23 2.41 -11.56
CA ARG A 168 6.58 2.83 -11.19
C ARG A 168 6.55 4.30 -10.78
N ALA A 169 6.01 4.51 -9.57
CA ALA A 169 6.01 5.74 -8.79
C ALA A 169 5.12 6.91 -9.25
N GLY A 170 4.69 7.71 -8.28
CA GLY A 170 3.67 8.75 -8.48
C GLY A 170 2.28 8.20 -8.81
N ALA A 171 2.14 6.87 -8.82
CA ALA A 171 0.88 6.18 -9.07
C ALA A 171 -0.09 6.42 -7.92
N GLN A 172 -1.23 7.03 -8.23
CA GLN A 172 -2.33 7.20 -7.28
C GLN A 172 -3.26 6.00 -7.38
N TRP A 173 -3.44 5.32 -6.25
CA TRP A 173 -4.23 4.11 -6.16
C TRP A 173 -5.65 4.42 -5.72
N GLU A 174 -6.60 3.90 -6.49
CA GLU A 174 -8.01 4.17 -6.31
C GLU A 174 -8.82 2.87 -6.29
N LEU A 175 -10.09 2.98 -5.92
CA LEU A 175 -11.04 1.87 -5.94
C LEU A 175 -10.59 0.69 -5.06
N GLY A 176 -10.05 0.98 -3.87
CA GLY A 176 -9.52 -0.06 -2.97
C GLY A 176 -8.25 -0.73 -3.52
N GLY A 177 -7.47 0.00 -4.32
CA GLY A 177 -6.25 -0.52 -4.95
C GLY A 177 -6.49 -1.29 -6.24
N MET A 178 -7.71 -1.25 -6.78
CA MET A 178 -8.09 -1.87 -8.05
C MET A 178 -7.51 -1.10 -9.24
N ALA A 179 -7.34 0.22 -9.15
CA ALA A 179 -6.82 1.03 -10.24
C ALA A 179 -5.64 1.89 -9.80
N ALA A 180 -4.59 1.94 -10.62
CA ALA A 180 -3.44 2.83 -10.46
C ALA A 180 -3.45 3.88 -11.56
N PHE A 181 -3.20 5.14 -11.21
CA PHE A 181 -3.21 6.26 -12.13
C PHE A 181 -1.91 7.05 -12.01
N THR A 182 -1.21 7.25 -13.12
CA THR A 182 -0.22 8.32 -13.23
C THR A 182 -0.95 9.59 -13.63
N VAL A 183 -0.85 10.65 -12.84
CA VAL A 183 -1.60 11.89 -13.11
C VAL A 183 -0.72 12.86 -13.91
N PRO A 184 -1.00 13.10 -15.21
CA PRO A 184 -0.22 14.04 -15.99
C PRO A 184 -0.37 15.47 -15.48
N GLU A 185 0.61 16.32 -15.79
CA GLU A 185 0.52 17.75 -15.47
C GLU A 185 -0.76 18.38 -16.07
N GLY A 186 -1.49 19.12 -15.25
CA GLY A 186 -2.77 19.77 -15.61
C GLY A 186 -3.98 18.84 -15.59
N MET A 187 -3.83 17.62 -15.06
CA MET A 187 -4.92 16.71 -14.76
C MET A 187 -5.04 16.44 -13.27
N GLU A 188 -6.23 15.98 -12.87
CA GLU A 188 -6.58 15.55 -11.53
C GLU A 188 -7.30 14.20 -11.59
N ILE A 189 -7.31 13.51 -10.46
CA ILE A 189 -8.21 12.39 -10.21
C ILE A 189 -9.35 12.88 -9.33
N THR A 190 -10.57 12.57 -9.76
CA THR A 190 -11.75 12.66 -8.89
C THR A 190 -12.28 11.28 -8.60
N ARG A 191 -12.68 11.05 -7.35
CA ARG A 191 -12.98 9.71 -6.86
C ARG A 191 -14.26 9.66 -6.03
N SER A 192 -14.85 8.47 -6.03
CA SER A 192 -15.87 8.01 -5.10
C SER A 192 -15.46 6.64 -4.57
N ARG A 193 -16.31 5.99 -3.77
CA ARG A 193 -16.03 4.62 -3.28
C ARG A 193 -15.91 3.59 -4.41
N SER A 194 -16.58 3.83 -5.54
CA SER A 194 -16.75 2.85 -6.62
C SER A 194 -16.48 3.44 -8.00
N SER A 195 -15.90 4.64 -8.06
CA SER A 195 -15.45 5.25 -9.33
C SER A 195 -14.21 6.12 -9.13
N ALA A 196 -13.35 6.15 -10.15
CA ALA A 196 -12.19 7.02 -10.22
C ALA A 196 -12.08 7.59 -11.64
N THR A 197 -11.92 8.90 -11.74
CA THR A 197 -11.94 9.64 -13.00
C THR A 197 -10.70 10.50 -13.14
N LEU A 198 -9.86 10.18 -14.12
CA LEU A 198 -8.78 11.05 -14.60
C LEU A 198 -9.35 12.09 -15.57
N ARG A 199 -9.09 13.37 -15.32
CA ARG A 199 -9.63 14.49 -16.12
C ARG A 199 -8.78 15.77 -15.95
N PRO A 200 -8.94 16.80 -16.80
CA PRO A 200 -8.31 18.10 -16.59
C PRO A 200 -8.66 18.74 -15.26
N ASP A 201 -7.73 19.55 -14.73
CA ASP A 201 -7.96 20.38 -13.55
C ASP A 201 -9.18 21.30 -13.76
N GLY A 202 -10.10 21.29 -12.80
CA GLY A 202 -11.37 22.02 -12.92
C GLY A 202 -12.44 21.31 -13.76
N GLY A 203 -12.17 20.08 -14.20
CA GLY A 203 -13.10 19.19 -14.89
C GLY A 203 -13.16 19.39 -16.41
N GLY A 204 -14.02 18.60 -17.06
CA GLY A 204 -14.23 18.64 -18.51
C GLY A 204 -13.71 17.39 -19.21
N ARG A 205 -13.17 17.58 -20.42
CA ARG A 205 -12.67 16.52 -21.32
C ARG A 205 -11.24 16.86 -21.76
N PRO A 206 -10.38 15.87 -22.05
CA PRO A 206 -10.66 14.43 -22.06
C PRO A 206 -10.93 13.88 -20.65
N SER A 207 -11.64 12.76 -20.54
CA SER A 207 -11.83 12.09 -19.25
C SER A 207 -11.83 10.58 -19.42
N LEU A 208 -11.21 9.86 -18.49
CA LEU A 208 -11.28 8.41 -18.36
C LEU A 208 -11.80 8.08 -16.96
N THR A 209 -12.89 7.32 -16.90
CA THR A 209 -13.49 6.87 -15.64
C THR A 209 -13.47 5.36 -15.55
N ILE A 210 -12.90 4.82 -14.48
CA ILE A 210 -13.09 3.43 -14.08
C ILE A 210 -14.18 3.40 -13.02
N SER A 211 -15.19 2.56 -13.18
CA SER A 211 -16.33 2.49 -12.27
C SER A 211 -16.89 1.09 -12.13
N SER A 212 -17.19 0.70 -10.88
CA SER A 212 -18.05 -0.43 -10.54
C SER A 212 -19.44 0.01 -10.05
N ASP A 213 -19.71 1.33 -9.96
CA ASP A 213 -20.98 1.88 -9.45
C ASP A 213 -22.19 1.48 -10.33
N PRO A 214 -23.18 0.73 -9.80
CA PRO A 214 -24.40 0.37 -10.54
C PRO A 214 -25.16 1.56 -11.13
N ALA A 215 -25.16 2.72 -10.45
CA ALA A 215 -25.82 3.92 -10.97
C ALA A 215 -25.07 4.49 -12.19
N ALA A 216 -23.73 4.45 -12.17
CA ALA A 216 -22.94 4.86 -13.32
C ALA A 216 -23.25 3.96 -14.54
N PHE A 217 -23.39 2.64 -14.33
CA PHE A 217 -23.83 1.72 -15.39
C PHE A 217 -25.21 2.09 -15.94
N GLU A 218 -26.20 2.30 -15.07
CA GLU A 218 -27.54 2.67 -15.52
C GLU A 218 -27.55 3.98 -16.35
N THR A 219 -26.73 4.96 -15.98
CA THR A 219 -26.65 6.24 -16.70
C THR A 219 -25.88 6.12 -18.01
N ALA A 220 -24.86 5.25 -18.07
CA ALA A 220 -24.01 5.12 -19.24
C ALA A 220 -24.73 4.51 -20.45
N PHE A 221 -25.67 3.59 -20.21
CA PHE A 221 -26.34 2.77 -21.23
C PHE A 221 -27.81 3.17 -21.49
N ARG A 222 -28.13 4.44 -21.31
CA ARG A 222 -29.41 5.03 -21.72
C ARG A 222 -29.25 5.87 -23.00
N PRO A 223 -30.34 6.16 -23.73
CA PRO A 223 -30.32 7.18 -24.78
C PRO A 223 -29.90 8.54 -24.21
N LEU A 224 -29.25 9.38 -25.03
CA LEU A 224 -28.78 10.69 -24.59
C LEU A 224 -29.88 11.51 -23.92
N ASP A 225 -29.68 11.84 -22.64
CA ASP A 225 -30.61 12.67 -21.89
C ASP A 225 -30.19 14.15 -21.89
N ARG A 226 -31.05 14.99 -21.31
CA ARG A 226 -30.81 16.44 -21.24
C ARG A 226 -29.62 16.83 -20.35
N PHE A 227 -29.08 15.89 -19.57
CA PHE A 227 -27.93 16.09 -18.68
C PHE A 227 -26.64 15.56 -19.31
N GLY A 228 -26.73 15.02 -20.53
CA GLY A 228 -25.60 14.48 -21.29
C GLY A 228 -25.18 13.07 -20.88
N ASN A 229 -26.05 12.34 -20.19
CA ASN A 229 -25.84 10.91 -19.92
C ASN A 229 -26.26 10.09 -21.13
N GLY A 230 -25.54 9.02 -21.44
CA GLY A 230 -25.89 8.10 -22.52
C GLY A 230 -25.16 8.35 -23.83
N PHE A 231 -25.62 7.68 -24.89
CA PHE A 231 -25.09 7.81 -26.24
C PHE A 231 -26.02 8.65 -27.13
N ASP A 232 -25.41 9.52 -27.95
CA ASP A 232 -26.06 10.21 -29.06
C ASP A 232 -26.14 9.26 -30.27
N GLY A 233 -27.26 8.55 -30.37
CA GLY A 233 -27.45 7.49 -31.36
C GLY A 233 -27.03 6.11 -30.86
N VAL A 234 -27.05 5.14 -31.77
CA VAL A 234 -26.70 3.74 -31.47
C VAL A 234 -25.18 3.58 -31.54
N PRO A 235 -24.51 3.15 -30.47
CA PRO A 235 -23.07 2.90 -30.50
C PRO A 235 -22.74 1.64 -31.30
N GLU A 236 -21.55 1.59 -31.87
CA GLU A 236 -20.97 0.38 -32.45
C GLU A 236 -20.45 -0.54 -31.34
N LEU A 237 -20.71 -1.85 -31.47
CA LEU A 237 -20.26 -2.87 -30.53
C LEU A 237 -19.13 -3.68 -31.13
N ARG A 238 -18.06 -3.85 -30.35
CA ARG A 238 -16.96 -4.73 -30.69
C ARG A 238 -16.30 -5.32 -29.45
N GLU A 239 -15.85 -6.56 -29.56
CA GLU A 239 -14.95 -7.16 -28.58
C GLU A 239 -13.58 -6.46 -28.65
N THR A 240 -12.93 -6.29 -27.51
CA THR A 240 -11.63 -5.64 -27.41
C THR A 240 -10.90 -6.08 -26.15
N ALA A 241 -9.66 -5.64 -25.98
CA ALA A 241 -8.95 -5.68 -24.71
C ALA A 241 -8.75 -4.23 -24.24
N THR A 242 -9.11 -3.93 -22.99
CA THR A 242 -8.92 -2.61 -22.36
C THR A 242 -8.20 -2.79 -21.04
N LEU A 243 -7.08 -2.08 -20.85
CA LEU A 243 -6.23 -2.16 -19.65
C LEU A 243 -5.79 -3.60 -19.30
N GLY A 244 -5.57 -4.44 -20.33
CA GLY A 244 -5.16 -5.84 -20.16
C GLY A 244 -6.28 -6.83 -19.88
N HIS A 245 -7.55 -6.41 -19.95
CA HIS A 245 -8.71 -7.26 -19.72
C HIS A 245 -9.61 -7.32 -20.95
N ASP A 246 -10.13 -8.51 -21.27
CA ASP A 246 -11.15 -8.68 -22.30
C ASP A 246 -12.42 -7.88 -21.95
N ALA A 247 -13.00 -7.23 -22.95
CA ALA A 247 -14.11 -6.32 -22.76
C ALA A 247 -15.00 -6.21 -23.99
N LEU A 248 -16.28 -5.89 -23.76
CA LEU A 248 -17.20 -5.41 -24.78
C LEU A 248 -17.16 -3.88 -24.85
N LEU A 249 -16.73 -3.34 -25.98
CA LEU A 249 -16.63 -1.90 -26.22
C LEU A 249 -17.85 -1.37 -26.98
N PHE A 250 -18.42 -0.30 -26.43
CA PHE A 250 -19.47 0.52 -27.01
C PHE A 250 -18.86 1.84 -27.48
N ALA A 251 -18.62 1.97 -28.79
CA ALA A 251 -18.01 3.13 -29.41
C ALA A 251 -19.06 4.02 -30.07
N GLY A 252 -19.15 5.28 -29.68
CA GLY A 252 -20.16 6.17 -30.24
C GLY A 252 -19.93 7.64 -29.92
N ARG A 253 -21.02 8.39 -29.94
CA ARG A 253 -21.03 9.83 -29.65
C ARG A 253 -21.70 10.08 -28.31
N GLY A 254 -21.20 11.05 -27.57
CA GLY A 254 -21.92 11.67 -26.45
C GLY A 254 -22.25 13.12 -26.78
N GLY A 255 -23.06 13.76 -25.95
CA GLY A 255 -23.44 15.15 -26.17
C GLY A 255 -24.06 15.83 -24.96
N TYR A 256 -24.01 17.15 -24.94
CA TYR A 256 -24.75 17.98 -24.00
C TYR A 256 -25.13 19.26 -24.73
N GLU A 257 -26.43 19.55 -24.77
CA GLU A 257 -26.99 20.65 -25.59
C GLU A 257 -26.48 20.57 -27.04
N ASP A 258 -25.74 21.56 -27.51
CA ASP A 258 -25.17 21.63 -28.86
C ASP A 258 -23.76 21.04 -28.96
N THR A 259 -23.16 20.63 -27.84
CA THR A 259 -21.81 20.07 -27.78
C THR A 259 -21.84 18.57 -28.04
N ARG A 260 -20.88 18.06 -28.81
CA ARG A 260 -20.72 16.63 -29.12
C ARG A 260 -19.28 16.19 -28.89
N TRP A 261 -19.11 14.92 -28.52
CA TRP A 261 -17.80 14.31 -28.29
C TRP A 261 -17.77 12.84 -28.66
N THR A 262 -16.55 12.32 -28.81
CA THR A 262 -16.31 10.89 -28.92
C THR A 262 -16.43 10.25 -27.54
N ARG A 263 -17.20 9.16 -27.43
CA ARG A 263 -17.41 8.42 -26.19
C ARG A 263 -17.23 6.92 -26.42
N HIS A 264 -16.34 6.32 -25.66
CA HIS A 264 -16.09 4.88 -25.64
C HIS A 264 -16.40 4.35 -24.24
N VAL A 265 -17.24 3.33 -24.12
CA VAL A 265 -17.49 2.66 -22.86
C VAL A 265 -17.14 1.19 -23.02
N ALA A 266 -16.07 0.75 -22.35
CA ALA A 266 -15.69 -0.67 -22.31
C ALA A 266 -16.22 -1.29 -21.02
N VAL A 267 -16.92 -2.43 -21.13
CA VAL A 267 -17.37 -3.23 -19.98
C VAL A 267 -16.57 -4.51 -19.98
N LEU A 268 -15.89 -4.79 -18.87
CA LEU A 268 -15.02 -5.95 -18.78
C LEU A 268 -15.82 -7.25 -18.71
N ASP A 269 -15.26 -8.30 -19.31
CA ASP A 269 -15.85 -9.64 -19.31
C ASP A 269 -15.83 -10.31 -17.93
N ARG A 270 -15.06 -9.75 -16.98
CA ARG A 270 -14.99 -10.19 -15.59
C ARG A 270 -15.62 -9.17 -14.65
N CYS A 271 -16.42 -9.69 -13.73
CA CYS A 271 -17.16 -8.96 -12.71
C CYS A 271 -16.53 -9.20 -11.32
N LEU A 272 -16.70 -8.24 -10.42
CA LEU A 272 -16.36 -8.36 -9.00
C LEU A 272 -17.36 -9.30 -8.29
N GLU A 273 -17.24 -9.41 -6.96
CA GLU A 273 -18.20 -10.11 -6.11
C GLU A 273 -19.65 -9.65 -6.41
N ASP A 274 -20.61 -10.55 -6.20
CA ASP A 274 -22.04 -10.34 -6.51
C ASP A 274 -22.34 -9.99 -7.98
N ALA A 275 -21.45 -10.38 -8.90
CA ALA A 275 -21.54 -10.11 -10.33
C ALA A 275 -21.57 -8.61 -10.67
N GLN A 276 -20.92 -7.78 -9.85
CA GLN A 276 -20.83 -6.34 -10.09
C GLN A 276 -19.88 -6.05 -11.28
N PRO A 277 -20.36 -5.45 -12.38
CA PRO A 277 -19.53 -5.20 -13.55
C PRO A 277 -18.54 -4.04 -13.32
N VAL A 278 -17.44 -4.05 -14.08
CA VAL A 278 -16.45 -2.97 -14.12
C VAL A 278 -16.44 -2.33 -15.50
N MET A 279 -16.51 -1.00 -15.53
CA MET A 279 -16.63 -0.18 -16.74
C MET A 279 -15.47 0.81 -16.82
N VAL A 280 -14.97 1.02 -18.04
CA VAL A 280 -14.05 2.10 -18.41
C VAL A 280 -14.76 3.04 -19.38
N ASP A 281 -15.19 4.22 -18.93
CA ASP A 281 -15.87 5.26 -19.72
C ASP A 281 -14.89 6.37 -20.09
N MET A 282 -14.64 6.52 -21.39
CA MET A 282 -13.69 7.47 -21.96
C MET A 282 -14.42 8.47 -22.85
N ARG A 283 -14.10 9.76 -22.68
CA ARG A 283 -14.74 10.87 -23.39
C ARG A 283 -13.70 11.89 -23.82
N ALA A 284 -13.74 12.33 -25.07
CA ALA A 284 -12.87 13.39 -25.55
C ALA A 284 -13.49 14.13 -26.74
N ASP A 285 -13.17 15.42 -26.86
CA ASP A 285 -13.54 16.21 -28.03
C ASP A 285 -12.77 15.74 -29.27
N ASP A 286 -13.32 16.01 -30.45
CA ASP A 286 -12.81 15.46 -31.72
C ASP A 286 -11.40 15.96 -32.05
N ASP A 287 -11.11 17.23 -31.73
CA ASP A 287 -9.79 17.82 -31.90
C ASP A 287 -8.73 17.12 -31.03
N TRP A 288 -9.12 16.69 -29.83
CA TRP A 288 -8.23 15.98 -28.92
C TRP A 288 -7.92 14.59 -29.45
N ILE A 289 -8.94 13.85 -29.90
CA ILE A 289 -8.79 12.51 -30.50
C ILE A 289 -7.88 12.58 -31.73
N ALA A 290 -8.12 13.54 -32.62
CA ALA A 290 -7.33 13.70 -33.84
C ALA A 290 -5.85 14.04 -33.54
N THR A 291 -5.58 14.81 -32.48
CA THR A 291 -4.23 15.25 -32.12
C THR A 291 -3.44 14.17 -31.38
N ARG A 292 -4.11 13.34 -30.56
CA ARG A 292 -3.46 12.34 -29.68
C ARG A 292 -3.51 10.91 -30.24
N GLY A 293 -4.20 10.68 -31.35
CA GLY A 293 -4.28 9.37 -31.99
C GLY A 293 -5.29 8.41 -31.36
N GLY A 294 -6.17 8.91 -30.47
CA GLY A 294 -7.20 8.10 -29.81
C GLY A 294 -7.11 8.13 -28.28
N PHE A 295 -7.83 7.22 -27.63
CA PHE A 295 -7.90 7.12 -26.17
C PHE A 295 -6.71 6.40 -25.53
N ASP A 296 -5.81 5.81 -26.33
CA ASP A 296 -4.60 5.15 -25.80
C ASP A 296 -3.77 6.13 -24.96
N ALA A 297 -3.73 7.41 -25.36
CA ALA A 297 -3.07 8.47 -24.58
C ALA A 297 -3.67 8.71 -23.18
N LEU A 298 -4.91 8.26 -22.89
CA LEU A 298 -5.44 8.20 -21.52
C LEU A 298 -5.16 6.85 -20.88
N LEU A 299 -5.33 5.75 -21.62
CA LEU A 299 -5.14 4.40 -21.12
C LEU A 299 -3.70 4.14 -20.68
N ASP A 300 -2.71 4.75 -21.34
CA ASP A 300 -1.29 4.66 -20.98
C ASP A 300 -0.98 5.21 -19.58
N ASN A 301 -1.88 6.01 -19.00
CA ASN A 301 -1.73 6.58 -17.67
C ASN A 301 -2.47 5.79 -16.59
N VAL A 302 -3.10 4.68 -16.95
CA VAL A 302 -3.96 3.93 -16.03
C VAL A 302 -3.63 2.45 -16.09
N TRP A 303 -3.66 1.80 -14.94
CA TRP A 303 -3.60 0.36 -14.85
C TRP A 303 -4.76 -0.15 -14.02
N LEU A 304 -5.34 -1.28 -14.43
CA LEU A 304 -6.48 -1.90 -13.74
C LEU A 304 -6.16 -3.34 -13.34
N TYR A 305 -6.41 -3.64 -12.08
CA TYR A 305 -6.26 -4.93 -11.43
C TYR A 305 -7.64 -5.44 -11.10
N LEU A 306 -8.02 -6.61 -11.58
CA LEU A 306 -9.19 -7.28 -11.01
C LEU A 306 -8.74 -8.13 -9.82
N PRO A 307 -9.50 -8.14 -8.71
CA PRO A 307 -9.20 -9.03 -7.61
C PRO A 307 -9.29 -10.49 -8.05
N ASP A 308 -8.57 -11.37 -7.35
CA ASP A 308 -8.42 -12.78 -7.75
C ASP A 308 -9.77 -13.53 -7.83
N ASP A 309 -10.73 -13.11 -7.01
CA ASP A 309 -12.09 -13.63 -6.93
C ASP A 309 -13.04 -13.08 -8.00
N ALA A 310 -12.60 -12.12 -8.82
CA ALA A 310 -13.41 -11.69 -9.95
C ALA A 310 -13.75 -12.90 -10.83
N ALA A 311 -14.95 -12.94 -11.36
CA ALA A 311 -15.44 -14.10 -12.12
C ALA A 311 -15.94 -13.63 -13.48
N PRO A 312 -16.03 -14.52 -14.49
CA PRO A 312 -16.74 -14.20 -15.72
C PRO A 312 -18.12 -13.62 -15.40
N CYS A 313 -18.44 -12.47 -15.99
CA CYS A 313 -19.73 -11.84 -15.80
C CYS A 313 -20.86 -12.76 -16.28
N PRO A 314 -22.05 -12.69 -15.66
CA PRO A 314 -23.23 -13.38 -16.16
C PRO A 314 -23.50 -13.01 -17.64
N PRO A 315 -23.92 -13.96 -18.50
CA PRO A 315 -24.18 -13.68 -19.91
C PRO A 315 -25.20 -12.55 -20.16
N GLU A 316 -26.14 -12.38 -19.23
CA GLU A 316 -27.14 -11.31 -19.25
C GLU A 316 -26.56 -9.91 -19.08
N THR A 317 -25.35 -9.77 -18.52
CA THR A 317 -24.70 -8.47 -18.33
C THR A 317 -24.50 -7.79 -19.68
N HIS A 318 -23.79 -8.43 -20.61
CA HIS A 318 -23.56 -7.82 -21.94
C HIS A 318 -24.82 -7.82 -22.80
N ALA A 319 -25.60 -8.91 -22.78
CA ALA A 319 -26.83 -8.98 -23.56
C ALA A 319 -27.86 -7.90 -23.16
N GLY A 320 -28.00 -7.63 -21.87
CA GLY A 320 -28.89 -6.59 -21.34
C GLY A 320 -28.43 -5.18 -21.73
N LEU A 321 -27.12 -4.92 -21.70
CA LEU A 321 -26.54 -3.63 -22.07
C LEU A 321 -26.70 -3.34 -23.57
N SER A 322 -26.38 -4.30 -24.43
CA SER A 322 -26.58 -4.18 -25.89
C SER A 322 -28.05 -3.90 -26.24
N ALA A 323 -28.98 -4.61 -25.59
CA ALA A 323 -30.40 -4.38 -25.75
C ALA A 323 -30.83 -2.98 -25.27
N ALA A 324 -30.26 -2.46 -24.18
CA ALA A 324 -30.59 -1.15 -23.62
C ALA A 324 -30.22 0.01 -24.54
N VAL A 325 -29.10 -0.11 -25.27
CA VAL A 325 -28.67 0.89 -26.26
C VAL A 325 -29.14 0.59 -27.69
N GLY A 326 -29.90 -0.50 -27.88
CA GLY A 326 -30.45 -0.90 -29.18
C GLY A 326 -29.40 -1.27 -30.21
N ALA A 327 -28.26 -1.78 -29.76
CA ALA A 327 -27.11 -2.06 -30.60
C ALA A 327 -26.87 -3.56 -30.74
N GLU A 328 -26.59 -4.01 -31.95
CA GLU A 328 -26.28 -5.42 -32.26
C GLU A 328 -24.76 -5.55 -32.52
N PRO A 329 -24.12 -6.69 -32.17
CA PRO A 329 -22.73 -6.93 -32.51
C PRO A 329 -22.52 -6.77 -34.01
N ALA A 330 -21.44 -6.12 -34.43
CA ALA A 330 -21.11 -6.04 -35.84
C ALA A 330 -20.77 -7.44 -36.38
N ASP A 331 -21.72 -8.11 -37.01
CA ASP A 331 -21.47 -9.35 -37.75
C ASP A 331 -20.50 -9.08 -38.91
N GLY A 332 -19.21 -9.38 -38.69
CA GLY A 332 -18.22 -9.63 -39.74
C GLY A 332 -17.82 -8.44 -40.62
N ALA A 333 -17.22 -7.39 -40.04
CA ALA A 333 -16.33 -6.52 -40.79
C ALA A 333 -14.90 -7.12 -40.79
N PRO A 334 -14.19 -7.18 -41.93
CA PRO A 334 -12.88 -7.80 -41.99
C PRO A 334 -11.89 -7.00 -41.14
N GLU A 335 -10.99 -7.71 -40.44
CA GLU A 335 -9.76 -7.14 -39.89
C GLU A 335 -9.16 -6.18 -40.92
N ALA A 336 -8.89 -4.94 -40.49
CA ALA A 336 -7.95 -4.10 -41.22
C ALA A 336 -6.63 -4.87 -41.26
N GLU A 337 -6.28 -5.41 -42.43
CA GLU A 337 -5.01 -6.10 -42.63
C GLU A 337 -3.86 -5.17 -42.19
N PRO A 338 -2.83 -5.72 -41.54
CA PRO A 338 -1.63 -4.95 -41.26
C PRO A 338 -1.06 -4.48 -42.60
N ALA A 339 -0.62 -3.23 -42.66
CA ALA A 339 0.01 -2.66 -43.83
C ALA A 339 1.41 -3.26 -44.05
N ASP A 340 1.47 -4.53 -44.43
CA ASP A 340 2.65 -5.19 -44.99
C ASP A 340 2.56 -5.08 -46.52
N ASP A 341 3.00 -3.94 -47.05
CA ASP A 341 3.70 -3.78 -48.34
C ASP A 341 3.64 -2.31 -48.80
N ALA A 342 4.52 -1.48 -48.24
CA ALA A 342 4.99 -0.29 -48.92
C ALA A 342 6.43 -0.56 -49.40
N PRO A 343 6.73 -0.43 -50.71
CA PRO A 343 8.07 -0.73 -51.21
C PRO A 343 9.06 0.33 -50.73
N ALA A 344 10.22 -0.16 -50.26
CA ALA A 344 11.36 0.66 -49.88
C ALA A 344 11.79 1.58 -51.04
N ALA A 345 11.82 2.89 -50.78
CA ALA A 345 12.51 3.85 -51.63
C ALA A 345 13.96 4.00 -51.14
N GLU A 346 14.89 3.68 -52.03
CA GLU A 346 16.35 3.85 -51.86
C GLU A 346 16.77 5.34 -51.72
N PRO A 347 17.96 5.61 -51.14
CA PRO A 347 18.37 6.95 -50.75
C PRO A 347 18.92 7.75 -51.94
N ALA A 348 18.61 9.05 -51.98
CA ALA A 348 19.26 10.00 -52.87
C ALA A 348 20.22 10.88 -52.06
N ASP A 349 21.51 10.63 -52.24
CA ASP A 349 22.60 11.58 -52.02
C ASP A 349 22.52 12.77 -53.02
N ASP A 350 23.23 13.85 -52.67
CA ASP A 350 23.55 15.07 -53.45
C ASP A 350 22.70 16.36 -53.27
N ALA A 351 23.02 17.09 -52.18
CA ALA A 351 23.50 18.51 -52.12
C ALA A 351 22.57 19.70 -52.53
N PRO A 352 22.89 20.99 -52.19
CA PRO A 352 23.88 21.55 -51.26
C PRO A 352 23.31 22.58 -50.23
N ALA A 353 24.19 22.98 -49.31
CA ALA A 353 23.99 23.98 -48.26
C ALA A 353 23.77 25.43 -48.74
N ALA A 354 23.00 26.21 -47.97
CA ALA A 354 23.09 27.67 -47.91
C ALA A 354 22.99 28.16 -46.46
N LYS A 355 23.95 29.01 -46.07
CA LYS A 355 24.06 29.70 -44.77
C LYS A 355 23.36 31.08 -44.81
N PRO A 356 23.20 31.78 -43.66
CA PRO A 356 22.03 32.60 -43.32
C PRO A 356 22.17 34.08 -43.68
N ALA A 357 21.05 34.82 -43.61
CA ALA A 357 21.05 36.27 -43.59
C ALA A 357 20.05 36.82 -42.57
N ASP A 358 20.52 37.86 -41.89
CA ASP A 358 19.99 38.61 -40.76
C ASP A 358 18.72 39.45 -41.04
N ASP A 359 18.26 40.05 -39.93
CA ASP A 359 17.44 41.26 -39.78
C ASP A 359 15.91 41.14 -39.72
N ALA A 360 15.41 41.09 -38.48
CA ALA A 360 14.12 41.63 -38.08
C ALA A 360 14.34 42.81 -37.11
N PRO A 361 13.60 43.93 -37.22
CA PRO A 361 13.56 44.93 -36.16
C PRO A 361 12.39 44.68 -35.18
N ALA A 362 12.69 44.99 -33.93
CA ALA A 362 11.89 44.78 -32.73
C ALA A 362 10.71 45.75 -32.53
N THR A 363 9.79 45.39 -31.64
CA THR A 363 9.37 46.29 -30.54
C THR A 363 8.87 45.50 -29.32
N GLU A 364 9.17 46.07 -28.15
CA GLU A 364 9.25 45.54 -26.78
C GLU A 364 7.89 45.31 -26.05
N PRO A 365 7.89 44.62 -24.89
CA PRO A 365 7.81 45.40 -23.65
C PRO A 365 8.67 44.91 -22.45
N ALA A 366 9.27 45.90 -21.77
CA ALA A 366 9.44 46.10 -20.32
C ALA A 366 10.06 44.99 -19.45
N ALA A 367 11.30 45.26 -19.02
CA ALA A 367 12.13 44.49 -18.10
C ALA A 367 11.77 44.66 -16.60
N PRO A 368 12.08 43.66 -15.75
CA PRO A 368 12.11 43.79 -14.29
C PRO A 368 13.43 44.40 -13.76
N ASN A 369 13.36 45.00 -12.57
CA ASN A 369 14.46 45.70 -11.88
C ASN A 369 15.60 44.78 -11.40
N PRO A 370 16.86 45.28 -11.32
CA PRO A 370 18.03 44.55 -10.83
C PRO A 370 18.23 44.63 -9.30
N PRO A 371 19.02 43.71 -8.70
CA PRO A 371 19.33 43.71 -7.27
C PRO A 371 20.45 44.71 -6.89
N ALA A 372 20.43 45.13 -5.63
CA ALA A 372 21.41 46.04 -5.00
C ALA A 372 22.68 45.30 -4.50
N PRO A 373 23.82 46.00 -4.29
CA PRO A 373 25.13 45.39 -4.21
C PRO A 373 25.61 45.02 -2.79
N GLU A 374 26.47 44.00 -2.76
CA GLU A 374 27.20 43.46 -1.61
C GLU A 374 28.49 44.26 -1.34
N ALA A 375 28.86 44.40 -0.06
CA ALA A 375 30.07 45.09 0.37
C ALA A 375 31.05 44.13 1.07
N ALA A 376 32.18 43.93 0.41
CA ALA A 376 33.57 43.80 0.89
C ALA A 376 33.93 42.84 2.06
N ALA A 377 34.77 41.85 1.72
CA ALA A 377 35.66 41.10 2.61
C ALA A 377 36.80 41.97 3.20
N PRO A 378 37.70 41.40 4.05
CA PRO A 378 38.98 41.00 3.44
C PRO A 378 39.65 39.72 3.99
N ASP A 379 40.30 39.03 3.05
CA ASP A 379 41.64 38.43 3.04
C ASP A 379 42.12 37.48 4.16
N ALA A 380 42.44 36.25 3.76
CA ALA A 380 43.85 35.83 3.60
C ALA A 380 43.96 34.47 2.86
N ALA A 381 44.67 34.47 1.73
CA ALA A 381 45.29 33.31 1.10
C ALA A 381 46.82 33.38 1.34
N PRO A 382 47.69 32.51 0.78
CA PRO A 382 47.53 31.14 0.27
C PRO A 382 48.65 30.20 0.79
N SER A 383 48.67 28.92 0.39
CA SER A 383 49.78 28.29 -0.37
C SER A 383 49.70 26.75 -0.35
N ASP A 384 49.39 26.18 -1.52
CA ASP A 384 49.98 24.91 -2.00
C ASP A 384 51.38 25.22 -2.61
N PRO A 385 52.27 24.26 -3.00
CA PRO A 385 52.00 22.87 -3.40
C PRO A 385 53.05 21.81 -2.97
N ALA A 386 52.75 20.53 -3.25
CA ALA A 386 53.57 19.60 -4.06
C ALA A 386 53.71 18.17 -3.51
N THR A 387 53.33 17.21 -4.35
CA THR A 387 53.69 15.78 -4.37
C THR A 387 55.21 15.57 -4.46
N PRO A 388 55.76 14.42 -4.00
CA PRO A 388 56.00 13.32 -4.95
C PRO A 388 55.87 11.89 -4.36
N ALA A 389 55.65 10.92 -5.25
CA ALA A 389 56.01 9.50 -5.09
C ALA A 389 57.14 9.18 -6.11
N PRO A 390 57.80 7.99 -6.15
CA PRO A 390 57.58 6.74 -5.40
C PRO A 390 58.89 6.11 -4.84
N ASP A 391 58.78 5.01 -4.08
CA ASP A 391 59.76 3.89 -4.11
C ASP A 391 59.23 2.64 -3.38
N ALA A 392 59.36 1.50 -4.03
CA ALA A 392 59.32 0.12 -3.49
C ALA A 392 60.72 -0.50 -3.73
N PRO A 393 61.11 -1.72 -3.26
CA PRO A 393 60.31 -2.80 -2.68
C PRO A 393 60.94 -3.52 -1.46
N GLY A 394 60.19 -4.41 -0.79
CA GLY A 394 60.72 -5.23 0.30
C GLY A 394 59.87 -6.48 0.62
N THR A 395 60.18 -7.57 -0.09
CA THR A 395 60.24 -8.99 0.36
C THR A 395 59.20 -9.56 1.35
N ARG A 396 58.45 -10.55 0.83
CA ARG A 396 57.73 -11.63 1.55
C ARG A 396 58.69 -12.64 2.19
N PRO A 397 58.26 -13.34 3.26
CA PRO A 397 58.72 -14.70 3.55
C PRO A 397 57.61 -15.75 3.40
N ASP A 398 57.92 -16.73 2.55
CA ASP A 398 57.69 -18.19 2.66
C ASP A 398 56.44 -18.75 3.37
N VAL A 399 55.58 -19.38 2.56
CA VAL A 399 54.64 -20.44 2.97
C VAL A 399 55.10 -21.74 2.29
N PRO A 400 55.29 -22.86 3.03
CA PRO A 400 55.74 -24.12 2.42
C PRO A 400 54.61 -24.88 1.70
N ALA A 401 55.01 -25.54 0.61
CA ALA A 401 54.18 -26.30 -0.31
C ALA A 401 53.59 -27.60 0.27
N THR A 402 52.35 -27.89 -0.10
CA THR A 402 51.68 -29.19 0.10
C THR A 402 51.78 -30.03 -1.19
N PRO A 403 52.14 -31.33 -1.14
CA PRO A 403 52.32 -32.18 -2.33
C PRO A 403 51.00 -32.76 -2.90
N PRO A 404 50.99 -33.30 -4.15
CA PRO A 404 49.76 -33.55 -4.90
C PRO A 404 49.15 -34.96 -4.74
N ALA A 405 47.82 -34.99 -4.94
CA ALA A 405 46.82 -36.03 -5.25
C ALA A 405 47.17 -37.54 -5.32
N PRO A 406 46.14 -38.39 -5.09
CA PRO A 406 45.76 -39.35 -6.13
C PRO A 406 44.24 -39.38 -6.46
N ARG A 407 43.94 -39.75 -7.70
CA ARG A 407 42.60 -39.95 -8.29
C ARG A 407 41.93 -41.28 -7.88
N ALA A 408 40.61 -41.19 -7.67
CA ALA A 408 39.46 -42.08 -7.98
C ALA A 408 39.55 -43.63 -7.80
N PRO A 409 38.41 -44.26 -7.45
CA PRO A 409 37.70 -44.99 -8.50
C PRO A 409 36.16 -44.79 -8.52
N GLU A 410 35.60 -44.81 -9.72
CA GLU A 410 34.18 -45.01 -10.03
C GLU A 410 33.74 -46.48 -9.85
N ALA A 411 32.41 -46.62 -9.65
CA ALA A 411 31.49 -47.71 -10.04
C ALA A 411 30.77 -48.40 -8.85
N ASP A 412 29.46 -48.22 -8.73
CA ASP A 412 28.49 -49.15 -9.34
C ASP A 412 27.02 -48.70 -9.14
N ALA A 413 26.23 -48.83 -10.19
CA ALA A 413 24.79 -48.56 -10.20
C ALA A 413 24.03 -49.74 -9.57
N ALA A 414 23.26 -49.49 -8.51
CA ALA A 414 22.37 -50.48 -7.89
C ALA A 414 20.88 -50.11 -8.08
N LYS A 415 20.12 -51.13 -8.47
CA LYS A 415 18.69 -51.20 -8.84
C LYS A 415 17.73 -50.68 -7.73
N PRO A 416 16.55 -50.10 -8.07
CA PRO A 416 15.59 -49.58 -7.09
C PRO A 416 14.92 -50.69 -6.25
N PRO A 417 14.72 -50.53 -4.92
CA PRO A 417 13.92 -51.46 -4.12
C PRO A 417 12.42 -51.19 -4.33
N ALA A 418 11.64 -52.28 -4.40
CA ALA A 418 10.19 -52.28 -4.48
C ALA A 418 9.54 -51.59 -3.26
N ALA A 419 8.43 -50.89 -3.52
CA ALA A 419 7.62 -50.17 -2.53
C ALA A 419 7.26 -51.05 -1.33
N ALA A 420 7.80 -50.71 -0.16
CA ALA A 420 7.38 -51.25 1.11
C ALA A 420 6.02 -50.63 1.48
N GLN A 421 5.04 -51.46 1.78
CA GLN A 421 3.77 -51.00 2.32
C GLN A 421 4.02 -50.32 3.69
N PRO A 422 3.37 -49.18 3.97
CA PRO A 422 3.51 -48.49 5.25
C PRO A 422 3.12 -49.42 6.41
N GLY A 423 4.03 -49.58 7.37
CA GLY A 423 3.79 -50.33 8.60
C GLY A 423 2.72 -49.67 9.50
N PRO A 424 2.31 -50.34 10.59
CA PRO A 424 1.28 -49.82 11.50
C PRO A 424 1.61 -48.43 12.05
N ASP A 425 2.89 -48.11 12.26
CA ASP A 425 3.33 -46.79 12.77
C ASP A 425 3.09 -45.64 11.78
N SER A 426 3.14 -45.91 10.47
CA SER A 426 2.86 -44.90 9.43
C SER A 426 1.36 -44.64 9.25
N GLN A 427 0.51 -45.65 9.45
CA GLN A 427 -0.95 -45.44 9.41
C GLN A 427 -1.42 -44.56 10.57
N ASP A 428 -0.84 -44.75 11.76
CA ASP A 428 -1.11 -43.89 12.92
C ASP A 428 -0.56 -42.47 12.74
N ALA A 429 0.54 -42.29 12.01
CA ALA A 429 1.09 -40.97 11.67
C ALA A 429 0.19 -40.22 10.67
N ASP A 430 -0.34 -40.91 9.65
CA ASP A 430 -1.27 -40.32 8.67
C ASP A 430 -2.62 -39.97 9.31
N LEU A 431 -3.09 -40.79 10.26
CA LEU A 431 -4.30 -40.50 11.03
C LEU A 431 -4.11 -39.31 11.98
N GLN A 432 -2.94 -39.20 12.63
CA GLN A 432 -2.60 -38.03 13.44
C GLN A 432 -2.53 -36.76 12.61
N ARG A 433 -1.94 -36.83 11.40
CA ARG A 433 -1.86 -35.70 10.47
C ARG A 433 -3.23 -35.23 9.99
N SER A 434 -4.07 -36.15 9.52
CA SER A 434 -5.43 -35.80 9.06
C SER A 434 -6.31 -35.24 10.19
N TYR A 435 -6.22 -35.79 11.40
CA TYR A 435 -6.92 -35.24 12.57
C TYR A 435 -6.38 -33.85 12.92
N TRP A 436 -5.06 -33.67 12.92
CA TRP A 436 -4.42 -32.39 13.21
C TRP A 436 -4.80 -31.30 12.21
N GLU A 437 -4.79 -31.59 10.90
CA GLU A 437 -5.22 -30.64 9.86
C GLU A 437 -6.67 -30.15 10.07
N ALA A 438 -7.55 -31.01 10.57
CA ALA A 438 -8.94 -30.63 10.85
C ALA A 438 -9.09 -29.71 12.07
N ILE A 439 -8.20 -29.80 13.06
CA ILE A 439 -8.32 -29.04 14.32
C ILE A 439 -7.30 -27.90 14.46
N ARG A 440 -6.28 -27.80 13.59
CA ARG A 440 -5.16 -26.86 13.78
C ARG A 440 -5.59 -25.39 13.80
N SER A 441 -6.70 -25.05 13.14
CA SER A 441 -7.33 -23.72 13.15
C SER A 441 -8.54 -23.61 14.10
N SER A 442 -8.84 -24.65 14.89
CA SER A 442 -9.97 -24.64 15.82
C SER A 442 -9.75 -23.63 16.95
N ASN A 443 -10.83 -22.97 17.36
CA ASN A 443 -10.85 -22.10 18.54
C ASN A 443 -11.52 -22.76 19.75
N ASP A 444 -11.89 -24.05 19.65
CA ASP A 444 -12.46 -24.81 20.76
C ASP A 444 -11.35 -25.59 21.50
N PRO A 445 -11.06 -25.27 22.78
CA PRO A 445 -10.08 -26.00 23.56
C PRO A 445 -10.39 -27.52 23.67
N SER A 446 -11.66 -27.93 23.56
CA SER A 446 -12.03 -29.34 23.66
C SER A 446 -11.48 -30.20 22.51
N ASP A 447 -11.24 -29.62 21.34
CA ASP A 447 -10.68 -30.33 20.17
C ASP A 447 -9.22 -30.75 20.41
N TYR A 448 -8.43 -29.85 21.00
CA TYR A 448 -7.04 -30.12 21.37
C TYR A 448 -6.93 -31.06 22.58
N ALA A 449 -7.87 -30.97 23.53
CA ALA A 449 -7.97 -31.94 24.63
C ALA A 449 -8.33 -33.35 24.13
N ALA A 450 -9.22 -33.46 23.14
CA ALA A 450 -9.57 -34.72 22.51
C ALA A 450 -8.38 -35.34 21.74
N TYR A 451 -7.61 -34.51 21.01
CA TYR A 451 -6.38 -34.94 20.37
C TYR A 451 -5.37 -35.51 21.38
N LEU A 452 -5.12 -34.80 22.49
CA LEU A 452 -4.19 -35.25 23.53
C LEU A 452 -4.67 -36.48 24.31
N SER A 453 -5.98 -36.64 24.46
CA SER A 453 -6.54 -37.87 25.05
C SER A 453 -6.32 -39.08 24.16
N ARG A 454 -6.30 -38.89 22.84
CA ARG A 454 -6.13 -39.96 21.85
C ARG A 454 -4.67 -40.26 21.54
N TRP A 455 -3.82 -39.22 21.50
CA TRP A 455 -2.37 -39.33 21.30
C TRP A 455 -1.58 -38.48 22.31
N PRO A 456 -1.43 -38.97 23.56
CA PRO A 456 -0.76 -38.21 24.62
C PRO A 456 0.69 -37.83 24.32
N ASN A 457 1.39 -38.65 23.53
CA ASN A 457 2.76 -38.40 23.06
C ASN A 457 2.82 -38.43 21.52
N GLY A 458 1.73 -38.03 20.86
CA GLY A 458 1.64 -37.99 19.40
C GLY A 458 2.48 -36.90 18.76
N LEU A 459 2.58 -36.94 17.43
CA LEU A 459 3.37 -36.03 16.60
C LEU A 459 3.10 -34.55 16.90
N TYR A 460 1.85 -34.19 17.16
CA TYR A 460 1.43 -32.82 17.46
C TYR A 460 1.08 -32.57 18.94
N ALA A 461 1.49 -33.45 19.87
CA ALA A 461 1.12 -33.34 21.27
C ALA A 461 1.59 -32.02 21.92
N ASP A 462 2.79 -31.55 21.58
CA ASP A 462 3.29 -30.28 22.13
C ASP A 462 2.54 -29.07 21.56
N LEU A 463 2.19 -29.11 20.27
CA LEU A 463 1.37 -28.08 19.65
C LEU A 463 -0.06 -28.07 20.19
N ALA A 464 -0.65 -29.23 20.47
CA ALA A 464 -1.97 -29.33 21.08
C ALA A 464 -1.97 -28.81 22.53
N ARG A 465 -0.92 -29.08 23.31
CA ARG A 465 -0.75 -28.50 24.67
C ARG A 465 -0.58 -26.99 24.62
N ASN A 466 0.20 -26.47 23.67
CA ASN A 466 0.41 -25.04 23.51
C ASN A 466 -0.89 -24.33 23.09
N ASN A 467 -1.67 -24.93 22.19
CA ASN A 467 -2.99 -24.41 21.83
C ASN A 467 -3.97 -24.48 23.00
N LEU A 468 -3.99 -25.58 23.77
CA LEU A 468 -4.76 -25.64 25.02
C LEU A 468 -4.33 -24.60 26.03
N GLN A 469 -3.04 -24.28 26.13
CA GLN A 469 -2.55 -23.25 27.04
C GLN A 469 -2.91 -21.86 26.53
N ARG A 470 -2.84 -21.60 25.23
CA ARG A 470 -3.31 -20.36 24.59
C ARG A 470 -4.81 -20.15 24.81
N LEU A 471 -5.60 -21.21 24.66
CA LEU A 471 -7.06 -21.19 24.83
C LEU A 471 -7.49 -21.29 26.31
N GLY A 472 -6.65 -21.84 27.19
CA GLY A 472 -6.89 -22.01 28.62
C GLY A 472 -6.31 -20.89 29.50
N ALA A 473 -5.35 -20.12 28.99
CA ALA A 473 -4.99 -18.80 29.55
C ALA A 473 -6.13 -17.77 29.38
N ALA A 474 -7.19 -18.13 28.65
CA ALA A 474 -8.48 -17.49 28.68
C ALA A 474 -9.47 -18.27 29.57
N ALA A 475 -9.34 -18.12 30.88
CA ALA A 475 -10.53 -17.72 31.63
C ALA A 475 -10.55 -16.19 31.54
N PRO A 476 -11.43 -15.58 30.73
CA PRO A 476 -11.42 -14.13 30.55
C PRO A 476 -11.64 -13.45 31.92
N PRO A 477 -10.87 -12.42 32.31
CA PRO A 477 -11.54 -11.26 32.88
C PRO A 477 -12.64 -10.88 31.87
N ALA A 478 -13.87 -10.70 32.34
CA ALA A 478 -15.04 -10.49 31.50
C ALA A 478 -14.68 -9.68 30.24
N ALA A 479 -14.89 -10.26 29.07
CA ALA A 479 -14.65 -9.59 27.80
C ALA A 479 -15.37 -8.22 27.83
N PRO A 480 -14.77 -7.14 27.32
CA PRO A 480 -15.40 -5.83 27.33
C PRO A 480 -16.82 -5.90 26.77
N GLY A 481 -17.80 -5.62 27.61
CA GLY A 481 -19.22 -5.70 27.26
C GLY A 481 -19.68 -4.38 26.66
N ALA A 482 -20.60 -4.44 25.71
CA ALA A 482 -21.38 -3.27 25.34
C ALA A 482 -22.12 -2.75 26.59
N LEU A 483 -22.01 -1.46 26.86
CA LEU A 483 -22.72 -0.83 27.98
C LEU A 483 -24.02 -0.20 27.47
N ASP A 484 -25.06 -0.24 28.31
CA ASP A 484 -26.24 0.60 28.13
C ASP A 484 -25.85 2.07 28.38
N PRO A 485 -25.97 2.97 27.40
CA PRO A 485 -25.72 4.41 27.57
C PRO A 485 -26.56 5.05 28.67
N HIS A 486 -27.75 4.50 28.95
CA HIS A 486 -28.65 4.93 30.00
C HIS A 486 -28.43 4.20 31.33
N GLY A 487 -27.49 3.26 31.39
CA GLY A 487 -27.05 2.60 32.62
C GLY A 487 -26.21 3.53 33.51
N PRO A 488 -25.99 3.18 34.80
CA PRO A 488 -25.17 3.98 35.70
C PRO A 488 -23.73 4.16 35.19
N ASP A 489 -23.09 3.07 34.74
CA ASP A 489 -21.70 3.10 34.25
C ASP A 489 -21.60 3.84 32.91
N GLY A 490 -22.52 3.58 31.99
CA GLY A 490 -22.60 4.28 30.71
C GLY A 490 -22.75 5.80 30.89
N ARG A 491 -23.67 6.24 31.76
CA ARG A 491 -23.84 7.68 32.08
C ARG A 491 -22.59 8.30 32.69
N ALA A 492 -21.88 7.60 33.57
CA ALA A 492 -20.67 8.12 34.21
C ALA A 492 -19.54 8.32 33.18
N ILE A 493 -19.34 7.34 32.29
CA ILE A 493 -18.36 7.41 31.19
C ILE A 493 -18.72 8.53 30.22
N ILE A 494 -19.97 8.56 29.76
CA ILE A 494 -20.48 9.58 28.83
C ILE A 494 -20.32 10.98 29.41
N ALA A 495 -20.68 11.19 30.68
CA ALA A 495 -20.54 12.50 31.33
C ALA A 495 -19.09 12.98 31.34
N ARG A 496 -18.14 12.09 31.64
CA ARG A 496 -16.71 12.45 31.69
C ARG A 496 -16.14 12.71 30.29
N ALA A 497 -16.51 11.88 29.31
CA ALA A 497 -16.13 12.09 27.92
C ALA A 497 -16.69 13.42 27.39
N ARG A 498 -17.96 13.71 27.68
CA ARG A 498 -18.65 14.94 27.26
C ARG A 498 -18.00 16.19 27.80
N GLU A 499 -17.62 16.21 29.07
CA GLU A 499 -16.91 17.34 29.66
C GLU A 499 -15.58 17.61 28.95
N THR A 500 -14.85 16.55 28.60
CA THR A 500 -13.58 16.65 27.87
C THR A 500 -13.79 17.16 26.45
N VAL A 501 -14.71 16.56 25.70
CA VAL A 501 -14.98 16.90 24.31
C VAL A 501 -15.59 18.31 24.18
N ALA A 502 -16.55 18.68 25.03
CA ALA A 502 -17.15 20.01 25.02
C ALA A 502 -16.11 21.13 25.24
N ARG A 503 -15.16 20.89 26.15
CA ARG A 503 -14.05 21.82 26.41
C ARG A 503 -13.13 21.97 25.20
N VAL A 504 -12.88 20.89 24.47
CA VAL A 504 -11.98 20.86 23.31
C VAL A 504 -12.65 21.47 22.07
N ILE A 505 -13.91 21.12 21.80
CA ILE A 505 -14.70 21.70 20.70
C ILE A 505 -15.05 23.18 20.98
N GLY A 506 -15.09 23.58 22.26
CA GLY A 506 -15.35 24.96 22.68
C GLY A 506 -16.83 25.29 22.84
N GLN A 507 -17.71 24.28 22.82
CA GLN A 507 -19.16 24.46 23.02
C GLN A 507 -19.79 23.22 23.66
N PRO A 508 -21.00 23.33 24.27
CA PRO A 508 -21.71 22.19 24.81
C PRO A 508 -22.05 21.16 23.73
N VAL A 509 -21.92 19.86 24.06
CA VAL A 509 -22.25 18.76 23.15
C VAL A 509 -23.08 17.68 23.84
N GLU A 510 -23.90 17.01 23.04
CA GLU A 510 -24.48 15.69 23.31
C GLU A 510 -23.83 14.66 22.37
N PHE A 511 -23.99 13.37 22.63
CA PHE A 511 -23.39 12.31 21.82
C PHE A 511 -24.46 11.45 21.16
N ASP A 512 -24.31 11.25 19.86
CA ASP A 512 -24.90 10.12 19.13
C ASP A 512 -23.90 8.97 19.17
N ILE A 513 -24.20 7.94 19.96
CA ILE A 513 -23.21 6.94 20.40
C ILE A 513 -23.19 5.76 19.43
N GLU A 514 -22.03 5.48 18.85
CA GLU A 514 -21.80 4.38 17.93
C GLU A 514 -21.21 3.16 18.66
N VAL A 515 -20.23 3.39 19.53
CA VAL A 515 -19.59 2.34 20.34
C VAL A 515 -19.46 2.82 21.78
N LEU A 516 -19.94 2.02 22.72
CA LEU A 516 -19.71 2.22 24.15
C LEU A 516 -19.46 0.87 24.82
N ARG A 517 -18.22 0.63 25.25
CA ARG A 517 -17.84 -0.64 25.89
C ARG A 517 -16.96 -0.39 27.11
N ALA A 518 -17.01 -1.33 28.05
CA ALA A 518 -16.08 -1.36 29.17
C ALA A 518 -15.71 -2.78 29.57
N GLY A 519 -14.47 -2.96 30.02
CA GLY A 519 -13.92 -4.23 30.49
C GLY A 519 -12.50 -4.07 31.01
N GLY A 520 -12.11 -4.90 31.98
CA GLY A 520 -10.75 -4.89 32.53
C GLY A 520 -10.30 -3.55 33.13
N GLY A 521 -11.23 -2.73 33.64
CA GLY A 521 -10.93 -1.39 34.20
C GLY A 521 -10.76 -0.29 33.15
N TRP A 522 -11.09 -0.57 31.88
CA TRP A 522 -11.05 0.38 30.78
C TRP A 522 -12.43 0.57 30.16
N ALA A 523 -12.65 1.74 29.56
CA ALA A 523 -13.83 2.05 28.78
C ALA A 523 -13.45 2.79 27.51
N TYR A 524 -14.23 2.55 26.45
CA TYR A 524 -14.09 3.19 25.15
C TYR A 524 -15.43 3.75 24.70
N LEU A 525 -15.39 4.98 24.18
CA LEU A 525 -16.51 5.65 23.55
C LEU A 525 -16.12 6.11 22.14
N GLN A 526 -16.90 5.72 21.14
CA GLN A 526 -16.96 6.36 19.82
C GLN A 526 -18.34 6.96 19.63
N ALA A 527 -18.40 8.23 19.22
CA ALA A 527 -19.66 8.93 19.02
C ALA A 527 -19.51 10.10 18.05
N THR A 528 -20.61 10.45 17.39
CA THR A 528 -20.73 11.74 16.68
C THR A 528 -21.23 12.81 17.68
N PRO A 529 -20.51 13.93 17.91
CA PRO A 529 -20.98 15.00 18.76
C PRO A 529 -22.09 15.80 18.06
N ARG A 530 -23.13 16.15 18.82
CA ARG A 530 -24.26 16.97 18.40
C ARG A 530 -24.41 18.16 19.33
N GLN A 531 -25.07 19.21 18.86
CA GLN A 531 -25.52 20.29 19.73
C GLN A 531 -26.58 19.75 20.72
N PRO A 532 -26.80 20.41 21.87
CA PRO A 532 -27.79 19.95 22.86
C PRO A 532 -29.24 19.89 22.36
N ASP A 533 -29.54 20.58 21.26
CA ASP A 533 -30.85 20.54 20.59
C ASP A 533 -30.95 19.44 19.51
N GLY A 534 -29.88 18.66 19.30
CA GLY A 534 -29.80 17.54 18.37
C GLY A 534 -29.23 17.88 16.99
N HIS A 535 -28.97 19.15 16.66
CA HIS A 535 -28.37 19.51 15.38
C HIS A 535 -26.89 19.10 15.29
N ALA A 536 -26.37 18.99 14.06
CA ALA A 536 -24.95 18.76 13.84
C ALA A 536 -24.10 19.92 14.41
N ILE A 537 -22.86 19.62 14.78
CA ILE A 537 -21.90 20.63 15.19
C ILE A 537 -21.53 21.49 13.96
N GLU A 538 -21.65 22.80 14.09
CA GLU A 538 -21.17 23.75 13.09
C GLU A 538 -19.65 23.90 13.20
N TRP A 539 -18.90 22.95 12.62
CA TRP A 539 -17.45 22.82 12.77
C TRP A 539 -16.66 24.06 12.35
N MET A 540 -17.17 24.82 11.38
CA MET A 540 -16.59 26.10 10.94
C MET A 540 -16.48 27.16 12.05
N ASN A 541 -17.23 27.00 13.14
CA ASN A 541 -17.20 27.90 14.30
C ASN A 541 -16.44 27.33 15.51
N THR A 542 -15.67 26.26 15.30
CA THR A 542 -14.88 25.58 16.33
C THR A 542 -13.38 25.74 16.04
N PRO A 543 -12.48 25.39 16.98
CA PRO A 543 -11.04 25.34 16.71
C PRO A 543 -10.64 24.43 15.54
N PHE A 544 -11.54 23.53 15.10
CA PHE A 544 -11.31 22.56 14.04
C PHE A 544 -11.76 23.03 12.64
N ALA A 545 -12.12 24.31 12.49
CA ALA A 545 -12.65 24.84 11.23
C ALA A 545 -11.71 24.61 10.03
N GLN A 546 -10.40 24.72 10.24
CA GLN A 546 -9.40 24.53 9.18
C GLN A 546 -9.34 23.06 8.73
N ASP A 547 -9.26 22.12 9.66
CA ASP A 547 -9.18 20.68 9.36
C ASP A 547 -10.48 20.20 8.71
N TRP A 548 -11.63 20.69 9.18
CA TRP A 548 -12.94 20.44 8.60
C TRP A 548 -13.09 21.01 7.18
N GLN A 549 -12.59 22.23 6.94
CA GLN A 549 -12.59 22.82 5.60
C GLN A 549 -11.66 22.08 4.62
N ALA A 550 -10.59 21.49 5.13
CA ALA A 550 -9.61 20.74 4.36
C ALA A 550 -9.98 19.26 4.14
N ASP A 551 -11.15 18.81 4.64
CA ASP A 551 -11.58 17.39 4.62
C ASP A 551 -10.56 16.44 5.29
N MET A 552 -9.78 16.97 6.24
CA MET A 552 -8.74 16.24 6.99
C MET A 552 -9.25 15.75 8.35
N MET A 553 -10.58 15.69 8.50
CA MET A 553 -11.24 15.46 9.78
C MET A 553 -12.59 14.77 9.55
N SER A 554 -12.86 13.67 10.27
CA SER A 554 -14.20 13.09 10.33
C SER A 554 -15.11 13.82 11.34
N ASP A 555 -16.40 13.51 11.36
CA ASP A 555 -17.33 14.07 12.35
C ASP A 555 -17.41 13.24 13.64
N VAL A 556 -16.63 12.18 13.80
CA VAL A 556 -16.65 11.33 15.01
C VAL A 556 -15.63 11.75 16.05
N VAL A 557 -15.87 11.40 17.31
CA VAL A 557 -14.90 11.51 18.41
C VAL A 557 -14.66 10.15 19.04
N MET A 558 -13.43 9.92 19.48
CA MET A 558 -13.05 8.70 20.19
C MET A 558 -12.42 9.07 21.54
N VAL A 559 -12.82 8.37 22.60
CA VAL A 559 -12.35 8.64 23.96
C VAL A 559 -12.01 7.33 24.66
N LEU A 560 -10.80 7.25 25.22
CA LEU A 560 -10.35 6.14 26.05
C LEU A 560 -10.33 6.57 27.52
N LEU A 561 -10.96 5.78 28.38
CA LEU A 561 -11.06 6.04 29.80
C LEU A 561 -10.56 4.85 30.61
N ARG A 562 -10.04 5.14 31.80
CA ARG A 562 -9.63 4.15 32.79
C ARG A 562 -10.30 4.42 34.12
N GLU A 563 -10.69 3.35 34.79
CA GLU A 563 -11.22 3.39 36.14
C GLU A 563 -10.13 3.81 37.13
N ALA A 564 -10.44 4.77 37.99
CA ALA A 564 -9.55 5.27 39.03
C ALA A 564 -10.31 5.40 40.35
N GLY A 565 -10.56 4.26 41.01
CA GLY A 565 -11.50 4.18 42.13
C GLY A 565 -12.93 4.27 41.62
N ASP A 566 -13.80 5.07 42.27
CA ASP A 566 -15.21 5.21 41.87
C ASP A 566 -15.45 6.21 40.72
N VAL A 567 -14.38 6.63 40.02
CA VAL A 567 -14.46 7.62 38.94
C VAL A 567 -13.74 7.16 37.68
N TRP A 568 -14.28 7.56 36.52
CA TRP A 568 -13.64 7.38 35.22
C TRP A 568 -12.74 8.56 34.89
N GLN A 569 -11.51 8.28 34.45
CA GLN A 569 -10.56 9.29 34.00
C GLN A 569 -10.26 9.09 32.53
N VAL A 570 -10.39 10.15 31.73
CA VAL A 570 -9.96 10.15 30.33
C VAL A 570 -8.45 10.00 30.30
N GLN A 571 -7.98 8.95 29.64
CA GLN A 571 -6.56 8.69 29.43
C GLN A 571 -6.07 9.31 28.12
N ASP A 572 -6.90 9.22 27.07
CA ASP A 572 -6.58 9.76 25.75
C ASP A 572 -7.89 10.02 24.96
N TYR A 573 -7.83 10.89 23.95
CA TYR A 573 -8.97 11.20 23.08
C TYR A 573 -8.52 11.77 21.74
N VAL A 574 -9.37 11.66 20.72
CA VAL A 574 -9.18 12.30 19.41
C VAL A 574 -10.51 12.87 18.91
N ILE A 575 -10.45 14.02 18.24
CA ILE A 575 -11.60 14.65 17.58
C ILE A 575 -11.38 14.54 16.08
N GLY A 576 -12.36 13.96 15.38
CA GLY A 576 -12.38 13.79 13.94
C GLY A 576 -11.23 12.98 13.34
N PRO A 577 -10.85 11.81 13.89
CA PRO A 577 -9.82 10.97 13.27
C PRO A 577 -10.25 10.55 11.86
N THR A 578 -9.33 10.59 10.91
CA THR A 578 -9.55 10.08 9.54
C THR A 578 -9.26 8.59 9.41
N ASP A 579 -8.65 7.98 10.44
CA ASP A 579 -8.23 6.59 10.50
C ASP A 579 -8.71 5.88 11.79
N VAL A 580 -8.30 4.62 11.95
CA VAL A 580 -8.62 3.78 13.11
C VAL A 580 -7.70 4.13 14.29
N TYR A 581 -7.85 5.34 14.83
CA TYR A 581 -6.96 5.92 15.86
C TYR A 581 -6.75 5.03 17.10
N TRP A 582 -7.77 4.26 17.48
CA TRP A 582 -7.71 3.37 18.64
C TRP A 582 -6.74 2.19 18.46
N PHE A 583 -6.23 1.93 17.24
CA PHE A 583 -5.20 0.91 17.03
C PHE A 583 -3.93 1.20 17.83
N GLY A 584 -3.52 2.47 17.89
CA GLY A 584 -2.40 2.90 18.72
C GLY A 584 -2.64 2.72 20.22
N TRP A 585 -3.90 2.78 20.68
CA TRP A 585 -4.25 2.53 22.09
C TRP A 585 -4.16 1.06 22.48
N MET A 586 -4.49 0.14 21.57
CA MET A 586 -4.32 -1.30 21.81
C MET A 586 -2.88 -1.62 22.18
N GLU A 587 -1.93 -1.12 21.40
CA GLU A 587 -0.51 -1.40 21.61
C GLU A 587 0.03 -0.71 22.87
N ARG A 588 -0.26 0.58 23.05
CA ARG A 588 0.25 1.37 24.19
C ARG A 588 -0.26 0.87 25.54
N HIS A 589 -1.50 0.35 25.57
CA HIS A 589 -2.17 -0.03 26.81
C HIS A 589 -2.43 -1.53 26.93
N ALA A 590 -1.94 -2.33 25.97
CA ALA A 590 -2.18 -3.78 25.88
C ALA A 590 -3.68 -4.13 25.97
N LEU A 591 -4.52 -3.40 25.24
CA LEU A 591 -5.98 -3.54 25.28
C LEU A 591 -6.48 -4.50 24.19
N PRO A 592 -7.50 -5.32 24.47
CA PRO A 592 -8.06 -6.21 23.47
C PRO A 592 -8.85 -5.41 22.43
N GLN A 593 -8.73 -5.81 21.16
CA GLN A 593 -9.47 -5.20 20.04
C GLN A 593 -10.98 -5.18 20.28
N THR A 594 -11.52 -6.17 21.00
CA THR A 594 -12.95 -6.27 21.34
C THR A 594 -13.47 -5.14 22.23
N LEU A 595 -12.60 -4.32 22.82
CA LEU A 595 -12.99 -3.09 23.50
C LEU A 595 -13.47 -1.99 22.53
N PHE A 596 -13.01 -2.03 21.27
CA PHE A 596 -13.17 -0.93 20.32
C PHE A 596 -14.19 -1.21 19.21
N MET A 597 -14.56 -2.48 19.00
CA MET A 597 -15.44 -2.86 17.91
C MET A 597 -16.91 -2.70 18.28
N ALA A 598 -17.70 -2.23 17.31
CA ALA A 598 -19.16 -2.32 17.37
C ALA A 598 -19.58 -3.80 17.55
N PRO A 599 -20.69 -4.08 18.26
CA PRO A 599 -21.16 -5.43 18.52
C PRO A 599 -21.48 -6.24 17.26
#